data_AF-A0A956LP83-F1
#
_entry.id   AF-A0A956LP83-F1
#
_cell.length_a   1.000
_cell.length_b   1.000
_cell.length_c   1.000
_cell.angle_alpha   90.00
_cell.angle_beta   90.00
_cell.angle_gamma   90.00
#
_symmetry.space_group_name_H-M   'P 1'
#
loop_
_entity.id
_entity.type
_entity.pdbx_description
1 polymer ?
#
loop_
_entity_poly.entity_id
_entity_poly.type
_entity_poly.pdbx_seq_one_letter_code
_entity_poly.pdbx_strand_id
1 'polypeptide(L)'
;MHSHLRRAGATIALTSALALACGDADATSDSDAASGSTSVATTQASAGPSTGAGSSSDAGGPSTGGTNGATSSGTSAGPTGPTEVTDTDDAKFDVAAEDVPEDTGDQPSCTVSRGELDAVPPCDIETPPDSFEPIVQWEWWGDGAHTNSLTTPLVANLTDDNDDGQIDLCDTPDLLIYAHVGLTGDPERMFVLDGATGAVHWDYDGGFRFSQVPAIGDLD
;
A
#
# COMPACT_ATOMS: atom_id res chain seq x y z
N MET A 1 -8.47 -25.10 -49.59
CA MET A 1 -8.83 -26.45 -49.12
C MET A 1 -9.31 -26.30 -47.69
N HIS A 2 -10.63 -26.31 -47.50
CA HIS A 2 -11.29 -26.05 -46.21
C HIS A 2 -11.31 -27.33 -45.38
N SER A 3 -10.55 -27.36 -44.30
CA SER A 3 -10.57 -28.43 -43.30
C SER A 3 -11.29 -27.92 -42.05
N HIS A 4 -12.56 -28.30 -41.92
CA HIS A 4 -13.33 -28.19 -40.68
C HIS A 4 -12.90 -29.29 -39.72
N LEU A 5 -12.24 -28.96 -38.60
CA LEU A 5 -12.12 -29.88 -37.46
C LEU A 5 -13.22 -29.58 -36.42
N ARG A 6 -13.93 -30.65 -36.07
CA ARG A 6 -15.08 -30.68 -35.16
C ARG A 6 -14.63 -30.80 -33.70
N ARG A 7 -15.44 -30.19 -32.83
CA ARG A 7 -15.44 -30.29 -31.36
C ARG A 7 -15.42 -31.74 -30.84
N ALA A 8 -14.73 -31.95 -29.72
CA ALA A 8 -15.12 -32.93 -28.71
C ALA A 8 -14.99 -32.27 -27.32
N GLY A 9 -16.13 -32.01 -26.68
CA GLY A 9 -16.19 -31.56 -25.30
C GLY A 9 -16.09 -32.77 -24.37
N ALA A 10 -15.23 -32.67 -23.37
CA ALA A 10 -15.19 -33.60 -22.25
C ALA A 10 -15.80 -32.90 -21.03
N THR A 11 -17.00 -33.32 -20.65
CA THR A 11 -17.67 -32.94 -19.42
C THR A 11 -17.10 -33.80 -18.29
N ILE A 12 -16.31 -33.22 -17.40
CA ILE A 12 -15.85 -33.90 -16.18
C ILE A 12 -16.81 -33.47 -15.06
N ALA A 13 -17.64 -34.42 -14.62
CA ALA A 13 -18.37 -34.34 -13.37
C ALA A 13 -17.60 -35.15 -12.33
N LEU A 14 -17.23 -34.54 -11.20
CA LEU A 14 -16.70 -35.29 -10.05
C LEU A 14 -17.26 -34.72 -8.74
N THR A 15 -18.35 -35.37 -8.33
CA THR A 15 -18.76 -35.76 -6.97
C THR A 15 -18.08 -35.07 -5.77
N SER A 16 -18.89 -34.27 -5.06
CA SER A 16 -18.72 -33.90 -3.66
C SER A 16 -18.87 -35.11 -2.74
N ALA A 17 -17.90 -35.31 -1.83
CA ALA A 17 -18.04 -36.20 -0.68
C ALA A 17 -18.14 -35.35 0.60
N LEU A 18 -19.32 -35.38 1.21
CA LEU A 18 -19.57 -34.91 2.57
C LEU A 18 -18.96 -35.91 3.55
N ALA A 19 -18.07 -35.46 4.44
CA ALA A 19 -17.70 -36.19 5.64
C ALA A 19 -18.19 -35.40 6.87
N LEU A 20 -19.23 -35.94 7.53
CA LEU A 20 -19.57 -35.62 8.92
C LEU A 20 -18.56 -36.32 9.83
N ALA A 21 -17.93 -35.59 10.73
CA ALA A 21 -17.30 -36.16 11.92
C ALA A 21 -17.69 -35.33 13.15
N CYS A 22 -18.39 -36.01 14.06
CA CYS A 22 -18.67 -35.58 15.44
C CYS A 22 -17.60 -36.18 16.38
N GLY A 23 -17.34 -35.54 17.52
CA GLY A 23 -16.48 -36.04 18.59
C GLY A 23 -15.77 -34.87 19.27
N ASP A 24 -16.41 -34.09 20.14
CA ASP A 24 -16.88 -34.35 21.52
C ASP A 24 -15.76 -34.32 22.58
N ALA A 25 -16.13 -33.71 23.71
CA ALA A 25 -15.29 -33.04 24.69
C ALA A 25 -14.36 -33.95 25.51
N ASP A 26 -13.24 -33.38 25.99
CA ASP A 26 -12.84 -33.59 27.38
C ASP A 26 -12.04 -32.39 27.92
N ALA A 27 -12.53 -31.89 29.05
CA ALA A 27 -11.95 -30.84 29.85
C ALA A 27 -11.23 -31.47 31.03
N THR A 28 -9.95 -31.16 31.22
CA THR A 28 -9.28 -31.28 32.53
C THR A 28 -8.38 -30.08 32.77
N SER A 29 -8.78 -29.35 33.79
CA SER A 29 -8.11 -28.29 34.52
C SER A 29 -6.78 -28.73 35.13
N ASP A 30 -5.77 -27.88 35.06
CA ASP A 30 -4.82 -27.68 36.16
C ASP A 30 -4.37 -26.21 36.21
N SER A 31 -4.39 -25.71 37.43
CA SER A 31 -4.05 -24.36 37.91
C SER A 31 -2.54 -24.15 37.98
N ASP A 32 -2.05 -22.94 37.70
CA ASP A 32 -1.44 -22.08 38.73
C ASP A 32 -0.85 -20.74 38.22
N ALA A 33 -0.98 -19.76 39.10
CA ALA A 33 -0.11 -18.60 39.35
C ALA A 33 -0.16 -17.35 38.42
N ALA A 34 -0.98 -16.39 38.90
CA ALA A 34 -0.59 -15.03 39.31
C ALA A 34 -0.06 -14.01 38.28
N SER A 35 -0.86 -12.96 38.02
CA SER A 35 -0.49 -11.56 38.38
C SER A 35 -1.59 -10.53 38.04
N GLY A 36 -1.91 -9.69 39.04
CA GLY A 36 -2.19 -8.27 38.86
C GLY A 36 -3.51 -7.83 38.21
N SER A 37 -4.60 -7.80 38.97
CA SER A 37 -5.83 -7.07 38.63
C SER A 37 -5.77 -5.63 39.12
N THR A 38 -5.71 -4.66 38.21
CA THR A 38 -6.02 -3.25 38.48
C THR A 38 -7.47 -2.98 38.07
N SER A 39 -8.36 -2.87 39.05
CA SER A 39 -9.78 -2.58 38.86
C SER A 39 -10.00 -1.06 38.75
N VAL A 40 -10.44 -0.60 37.57
CA VAL A 40 -11.02 0.74 37.39
C VAL A 40 -12.55 0.60 37.42
N ALA A 41 -13.15 1.22 38.43
CA ALA A 41 -14.59 1.29 38.58
C ALA A 41 -15.20 2.27 37.57
N THR A 42 -16.15 1.83 36.76
CA THR A 42 -17.03 2.71 35.98
C THR A 42 -18.44 2.62 36.55
N THR A 43 -18.91 3.76 37.04
CA THR A 43 -20.25 3.96 37.61
C THR A 43 -21.32 3.93 36.52
N GLN A 44 -22.30 3.06 36.74
CA GLN A 44 -23.52 2.91 35.96
C GLN A 44 -24.56 3.92 36.47
N ALA A 45 -25.06 4.81 35.59
CA ALA A 45 -26.19 5.67 35.87
C ALA A 45 -27.32 5.39 34.88
N SER A 46 -28.46 4.97 35.43
CA SER A 46 -29.73 4.70 34.77
C SER A 46 -30.60 5.97 34.78
N ALA A 47 -31.12 6.39 33.63
CA ALA A 47 -32.27 7.29 33.54
C ALA A 47 -33.10 6.93 32.29
N GLY A 48 -34.42 6.78 32.50
CA GLY A 48 -35.39 6.25 31.55
C GLY A 48 -35.89 7.24 30.48
N PRO A 49 -37.00 6.88 29.79
CA PRO A 49 -37.37 7.46 28.50
C PRO A 49 -38.28 8.69 28.63
N SER A 50 -38.14 9.66 27.73
CA SER A 50 -39.15 10.70 27.51
C SER A 50 -39.58 10.74 26.03
N THR A 51 -40.88 10.55 25.85
CA THR A 51 -41.65 10.80 24.63
C THR A 51 -41.99 12.28 24.54
N GLY A 52 -41.84 12.88 23.36
CA GLY A 52 -42.32 14.25 23.10
C GLY A 52 -42.38 14.56 21.61
N ALA A 53 -43.57 14.40 21.03
CA ALA A 53 -43.93 14.94 19.72
C ALA A 53 -44.18 16.45 19.83
N GLY A 54 -43.80 17.22 18.81
CA GLY A 54 -44.10 18.65 18.71
C GLY A 54 -43.74 19.19 17.32
N SER A 55 -44.72 19.76 16.66
CA SER A 55 -44.78 20.08 15.24
C SER A 55 -44.40 21.54 14.93
N SER A 56 -44.31 21.80 13.62
CA SER A 56 -44.62 23.05 12.88
C SER A 56 -43.57 24.17 12.70
N SER A 57 -43.30 24.42 11.40
CA SER A 57 -43.18 25.71 10.67
C SER A 57 -42.20 26.77 11.20
N ASP A 58 -41.36 27.41 10.40
CA ASP A 58 -41.77 28.30 9.31
C ASP A 58 -40.58 28.77 8.45
N ALA A 59 -40.90 29.32 7.29
CA ALA A 59 -40.00 29.78 6.24
C ALA A 59 -39.35 31.15 6.53
N GLY A 60 -38.24 31.47 5.84
CA GLY A 60 -37.85 32.88 5.65
C GLY A 60 -36.39 33.17 5.27
N GLY A 61 -36.12 33.26 3.96
CA GLY A 61 -35.39 34.41 3.36
C GLY A 61 -33.85 34.39 3.27
N PRO A 62 -33.27 34.93 2.17
CA PRO A 62 -31.84 34.88 1.88
C PRO A 62 -31.06 36.03 2.56
N SER A 63 -29.85 35.74 3.04
CA SER A 63 -28.91 36.75 3.52
C SER A 63 -27.91 37.11 2.44
N THR A 64 -28.04 38.33 1.93
CA THR A 64 -27.03 39.07 1.16
C THR A 64 -26.17 39.90 2.11
N GLY A 65 -24.85 39.90 1.90
CA GLY A 65 -23.97 41.02 2.24
C GLY A 65 -22.94 40.74 3.34
N GLY A 66 -21.66 40.88 3.00
CA GLY A 66 -20.58 40.85 3.99
C GLY A 66 -19.17 40.67 3.46
N THR A 67 -18.78 41.39 2.41
CA THR A 67 -17.37 41.61 2.03
C THR A 67 -16.63 42.29 3.17
N ASN A 68 -15.57 41.65 3.70
CA ASN A 68 -14.50 42.33 4.41
C ASN A 68 -13.16 41.83 3.86
N GLY A 69 -12.41 42.78 3.29
CA GLY A 69 -11.11 42.57 2.69
C GLY A 69 -10.02 42.36 3.73
N ALA A 70 -9.09 41.49 3.38
CA ALA A 70 -7.72 41.56 3.83
C ALA A 70 -6.85 41.66 2.58
N THR A 71 -6.37 42.87 2.35
CA THR A 71 -5.45 43.25 1.27
C THR A 71 -4.05 42.77 1.66
N SER A 72 -3.59 41.65 1.09
CA SER A 72 -2.16 41.32 1.06
C SER A 72 -1.58 41.75 -0.29
N SER A 73 -0.86 42.86 -0.25
CA SER A 73 -0.15 43.46 -1.37
C SER A 73 1.08 42.60 -1.73
N GLY A 74 0.91 41.60 -2.58
CA GLY A 74 2.00 40.91 -3.25
C GLY A 74 2.25 41.56 -4.61
N THR A 75 3.30 42.37 -4.71
CA THR A 75 3.74 43.04 -5.94
C THR A 75 4.04 42.02 -7.03
N SER A 76 3.17 41.92 -8.03
CA SER A 76 3.44 41.21 -9.28
C SER A 76 4.28 42.12 -10.17
N ALA A 77 5.60 41.90 -10.18
CA ALA A 77 6.47 42.44 -11.21
C ALA A 77 6.43 41.49 -12.40
N GLY A 78 6.10 42.02 -13.57
CA GLY A 78 5.98 41.28 -14.82
C GLY A 78 7.32 40.73 -15.34
N PRO A 79 7.25 39.91 -16.42
CA PRO A 79 8.36 39.10 -16.89
C PRO A 79 9.41 39.98 -17.57
N THR A 80 10.57 40.14 -16.92
CA THR A 80 11.81 40.42 -17.63
C THR A 80 12.22 39.15 -18.39
N GLY A 81 12.56 39.33 -19.67
CA GLY A 81 12.85 38.27 -20.63
C GLY A 81 14.00 37.33 -20.24
N PRO A 82 14.28 36.35 -21.11
CA PRO A 82 15.22 35.27 -20.80
C PRO A 82 16.60 35.88 -20.60
N THR A 83 17.04 35.90 -19.35
CA THR A 83 18.45 36.01 -19.05
C THR A 83 18.96 34.58 -19.22
N GLU A 84 19.84 34.38 -20.21
CA GLU A 84 20.64 33.16 -20.31
C GLU A 84 21.46 33.05 -19.03
N VAL A 85 20.92 32.29 -18.07
CA VAL A 85 21.68 31.79 -16.94
C VAL A 85 22.37 30.55 -17.46
N THR A 86 23.65 30.72 -17.78
CA THR A 86 24.58 29.61 -17.98
C THR A 86 25.02 29.12 -16.61
N ASP A 87 24.08 28.61 -15.82
CA ASP A 87 24.41 27.83 -14.63
C ASP A 87 24.63 26.40 -15.09
N THR A 88 25.90 26.06 -15.24
CA THR A 88 26.42 24.70 -15.40
C THR A 88 26.42 23.97 -14.07
N ASP A 89 25.33 24.06 -13.32
CA ASP A 89 25.14 23.29 -12.09
C ASP A 89 24.09 22.23 -12.39
N ASP A 90 24.63 21.10 -12.84
CA ASP A 90 23.97 19.82 -13.07
C ASP A 90 22.84 19.57 -12.05
N ALA A 91 21.60 19.62 -12.52
CA ALA A 91 20.50 18.92 -11.87
C ALA A 91 20.80 17.41 -11.93
N LYS A 92 21.59 16.93 -10.98
CA LYS A 92 22.02 15.54 -10.86
C LYS A 92 20.85 14.69 -10.37
N PHE A 93 19.95 14.30 -11.27
CA PHE A 93 19.29 12.98 -11.29
C PHE A 93 18.62 12.70 -12.65
N ASP A 94 19.06 13.35 -13.73
CA ASP A 94 18.86 12.79 -15.06
C ASP A 94 19.87 11.65 -15.22
N VAL A 95 19.42 10.41 -15.04
CA VAL A 95 20.15 9.23 -15.52
C VAL A 95 20.01 9.19 -17.04
N ALA A 96 20.49 10.22 -17.72
CA ALA A 96 20.88 10.11 -19.11
C ALA A 96 22.03 9.09 -19.13
N ALA A 97 21.88 8.05 -19.95
CA ALA A 97 22.86 6.97 -20.11
C ALA A 97 24.16 7.43 -20.80
N GLU A 98 24.69 8.60 -20.44
CA GLU A 98 25.94 9.13 -20.97
C GLU A 98 27.00 9.14 -19.86
N ASP A 99 27.92 8.19 -19.98
CA ASP A 99 29.25 8.15 -19.37
C ASP A 99 29.32 8.42 -17.84
N VAL A 100 28.61 7.62 -17.05
CA VAL A 100 29.07 7.34 -15.68
C VAL A 100 30.42 6.63 -15.84
N PRO A 101 31.54 7.17 -15.32
CA PRO A 101 32.80 6.45 -15.33
C PRO A 101 32.54 5.11 -14.67
N GLU A 102 32.86 4.00 -15.36
CA GLU A 102 32.80 2.66 -14.79
C GLU A 102 33.58 2.69 -13.48
N ASP A 103 32.85 2.84 -12.38
CA ASP A 103 33.39 2.59 -11.06
C ASP A 103 33.64 1.09 -11.02
N THR A 104 34.84 0.71 -11.44
CA THR A 104 35.38 -0.64 -11.28
C THR A 104 35.63 -0.96 -9.79
N GLY A 105 35.25 -0.08 -8.87
CA GLY A 105 35.04 -0.40 -7.46
C GLY A 105 34.02 -1.52 -7.33
N ASP A 106 34.22 -2.37 -6.32
CA ASP A 106 33.42 -3.56 -6.04
C ASP A 106 31.94 -3.34 -6.38
N GLN A 107 31.39 -4.21 -7.25
CA GLN A 107 29.96 -4.27 -7.49
C GLN A 107 29.27 -4.32 -6.12
N PRO A 108 28.22 -3.51 -5.89
CA PRO A 108 27.50 -3.56 -4.64
C PRO A 108 27.08 -5.02 -4.41
N SER A 109 27.46 -5.55 -3.24
CA SER A 109 27.13 -6.93 -2.89
C SER A 109 25.63 -7.11 -2.99
N CYS A 110 25.19 -8.14 -3.72
CA CYS A 110 23.78 -8.54 -3.79
C CYS A 110 23.25 -9.01 -2.42
N THR A 111 24.13 -9.20 -1.43
CA THR A 111 23.77 -9.64 -0.09
C THR A 111 24.21 -8.62 0.96
N VAL A 112 23.41 -8.49 2.01
CA VAL A 112 23.80 -7.75 3.20
C VAL A 112 24.74 -8.63 4.03
N SER A 113 25.90 -8.09 4.42
CA SER A 113 26.82 -8.80 5.31
C SER A 113 26.13 -9.19 6.62
N ARG A 114 26.36 -10.42 7.09
CA ARG A 114 25.78 -10.90 8.34
C ARG A 114 26.19 -10.00 9.52
N GLY A 115 25.20 -9.42 10.20
CA GLY A 115 25.40 -8.59 11.39
C GLY A 115 25.60 -7.10 11.09
N GLU A 116 25.59 -6.71 9.82
CA GLU A 116 25.46 -5.32 9.40
C GLU A 116 23.99 -5.09 9.09
N LEU A 117 23.32 -4.25 9.89
CA LEU A 117 22.05 -3.69 9.46
C LEU A 117 22.39 -2.55 8.52
N ASP A 118 21.79 -2.55 7.33
CA ASP A 118 21.98 -1.50 6.33
C ASP A 118 21.27 -0.23 6.82
N ALA A 119 21.94 0.47 7.73
CA ALA A 119 21.46 1.75 8.23
C ALA A 119 21.55 2.74 7.06
N VAL A 120 20.44 3.43 6.78
CA VAL A 120 20.40 4.52 5.80
C VAL A 120 21.63 5.40 6.01
N PRO A 121 22.50 5.55 4.99
CA PRO A 121 23.70 6.34 5.13
C PRO A 121 23.34 7.77 5.56
N PRO A 122 24.22 8.47 6.30
CA PRO A 122 23.96 9.84 6.70
C PRO A 122 23.61 10.69 5.46
N CYS A 123 22.44 11.33 5.51
CA CYS A 123 21.97 12.19 4.43
C CYS A 123 22.66 13.55 4.56
N ASP A 124 23.78 13.71 3.87
CA ASP A 124 24.54 14.97 3.83
C ASP A 124 24.14 15.88 2.64
N ILE A 125 23.18 15.44 1.82
CA ILE A 125 22.74 16.14 0.61
C ILE A 125 21.33 16.68 0.83
N GLU A 126 21.19 18.00 0.74
CA GLU A 126 19.90 18.68 0.82
C GLU A 126 19.46 19.09 -0.58
N THR A 127 18.38 18.49 -1.07
CA THR A 127 17.82 18.83 -2.39
C THR A 127 16.99 20.12 -2.31
N PRO A 128 17.17 21.08 -3.24
CA PRO A 128 16.33 22.28 -3.30
C PRO A 128 14.83 21.96 -3.44
N PRO A 129 13.94 22.87 -3.01
CA PRO A 129 12.53 22.79 -3.39
C PRO A 129 12.39 22.68 -4.92
N ASP A 130 11.41 21.89 -5.37
CA ASP A 130 11.13 21.66 -6.80
C ASP A 130 12.27 21.01 -7.60
N SER A 131 13.21 20.32 -6.94
CA SER A 131 14.28 19.55 -7.60
C SER A 131 13.84 18.22 -8.22
N PHE A 132 12.55 17.89 -8.18
CA PHE A 132 12.02 16.64 -8.70
C PHE A 132 10.86 16.89 -9.67
N GLU A 133 10.96 16.28 -10.85
CA GLU A 133 9.89 16.21 -11.85
C GLU A 133 9.46 14.75 -12.02
N PRO A 134 8.55 14.22 -11.17
CA PRO A 134 8.19 12.82 -11.21
C PRO A 134 7.44 12.46 -12.50
N ILE A 135 7.85 11.37 -13.14
CA ILE A 135 7.13 10.74 -14.25
C ILE A 135 6.50 9.43 -13.79
N VAL A 136 5.33 9.11 -14.34
CA VAL A 136 4.67 7.82 -14.06
C VAL A 136 5.46 6.71 -14.73
N GLN A 137 5.98 5.76 -13.94
CA GLN A 137 6.61 4.55 -14.46
C GLN A 137 5.55 3.52 -14.89
N TRP A 138 4.59 3.24 -14.01
CA TRP A 138 3.44 2.38 -14.29
C TRP A 138 2.29 2.70 -13.33
N GLU A 139 1.10 2.18 -13.63
CA GLU A 139 -0.09 2.28 -12.79
C GLU A 139 -0.79 0.92 -12.68
N TRP A 140 -1.27 0.58 -11.49
CA TRP A 140 -2.12 -0.57 -11.24
C TRP A 140 -3.43 -0.13 -10.60
N TRP A 141 -4.56 -0.51 -11.21
CA TRP A 141 -5.90 -0.04 -10.84
C TRP A 141 -6.70 -1.03 -9.99
N GLY A 142 -6.08 -2.13 -9.56
CA GLY A 142 -6.74 -3.23 -8.87
C GLY A 142 -7.04 -4.42 -9.78
N ASP A 143 -7.57 -5.49 -9.19
CA ASP A 143 -8.07 -6.67 -9.90
C ASP A 143 -9.52 -7.00 -9.49
N GLY A 144 -10.38 -7.14 -10.50
CA GLY A 144 -11.81 -7.36 -10.33
C GLY A 144 -12.48 -6.26 -9.48
N ALA A 145 -12.99 -6.65 -8.31
CA ALA A 145 -13.66 -5.74 -7.37
C ALA A 145 -12.69 -5.12 -6.33
N HIS A 146 -11.42 -5.58 -6.28
CA HIS A 146 -10.41 -5.13 -5.33
C HIS A 146 -9.65 -3.93 -5.91
N THR A 147 -10.26 -2.75 -5.85
CA THR A 147 -9.73 -1.52 -6.49
C THR A 147 -9.46 -0.40 -5.49
N ASN A 148 -9.48 -0.70 -4.20
CA ASN A 148 -9.25 0.27 -3.13
C ASN A 148 -8.11 -0.24 -2.26
N SER A 149 -7.23 0.65 -1.80
CA SER A 149 -6.21 0.33 -0.81
C SER A 149 -6.17 1.41 0.26
N LEU A 150 -6.05 1.00 1.52
CA LEU A 150 -5.95 1.88 2.69
C LEU A 150 -4.68 1.61 3.51
N THR A 151 -3.87 0.66 3.06
CA THR A 151 -2.63 0.25 3.73
C THR A 151 -1.44 0.77 2.96
N THR A 152 -0.36 1.13 3.66
CA THR A 152 0.92 1.44 3.03
C THR A 152 1.43 0.21 2.29
N PRO A 153 1.78 0.31 1.00
CA PRO A 153 2.45 -0.77 0.27
C PRO A 153 3.76 -1.16 0.96
N LEU A 154 4.12 -2.44 0.91
CA LEU A 154 5.44 -2.92 1.32
C LEU A 154 6.29 -3.18 0.08
N VAL A 155 7.59 -2.96 0.19
CA VAL A 155 8.56 -3.19 -0.90
C VAL A 155 9.61 -4.18 -0.40
N ALA A 156 9.84 -5.25 -1.16
CA ALA A 156 10.84 -6.28 -0.86
C ALA A 156 11.14 -7.10 -2.11
N ASN A 157 12.29 -7.76 -2.17
CA ASN A 157 12.61 -8.68 -3.26
C ASN A 157 11.88 -10.01 -2.99
N LEU A 158 10.98 -10.42 -3.90
CA LEU A 158 10.15 -11.62 -3.75
C LEU A 158 10.26 -12.57 -4.96
N THR A 159 10.90 -12.13 -6.04
CA THR A 159 11.22 -12.92 -7.24
C THR A 159 12.71 -12.94 -7.54
N ASP A 160 13.13 -14.00 -8.23
CA ASP A 160 14.47 -14.15 -8.83
C ASP A 160 14.36 -13.67 -10.28
N ASP A 161 14.64 -12.39 -10.52
CA ASP A 161 14.44 -11.75 -11.83
C ASP A 161 15.66 -11.90 -12.75
N ASN A 162 16.80 -12.23 -12.16
CA ASN A 162 18.06 -12.40 -12.87
C ASN A 162 18.43 -13.88 -13.16
N ASP A 163 17.55 -14.81 -12.76
CA ASP A 163 17.65 -16.26 -12.95
C ASP A 163 18.93 -16.88 -12.35
N ASP A 164 19.47 -16.32 -11.26
CA ASP A 164 20.68 -16.84 -10.60
C ASP A 164 20.40 -17.90 -9.52
N GLY A 165 19.13 -18.12 -9.19
CA GLY A 165 18.66 -19.07 -8.19
C GLY A 165 18.59 -18.50 -6.77
N GLN A 166 18.76 -17.20 -6.60
CA GLN A 166 18.66 -16.48 -5.33
C GLN A 166 17.60 -15.38 -5.43
N ILE A 167 17.08 -14.95 -4.28
CA ILE A 167 16.24 -13.76 -4.17
C ILE A 167 16.99 -12.81 -3.23
N ASP A 168 17.61 -11.78 -3.79
CA ASP A 168 18.55 -10.91 -3.09
C ASP A 168 18.55 -9.47 -3.66
N LEU A 169 19.46 -8.60 -3.21
CA LEU A 169 19.49 -7.17 -3.58
C LEU A 169 19.76 -6.89 -5.05
N CYS A 170 20.12 -7.90 -5.85
CA CYS A 170 20.31 -7.78 -7.28
C CYS A 170 19.05 -8.10 -8.10
N ASP A 171 17.94 -8.46 -7.45
CA ASP A 171 16.61 -8.55 -8.06
C ASP A 171 15.87 -7.21 -8.05
N THR A 172 14.81 -7.12 -8.84
CA THR A 172 13.93 -5.95 -8.79
C THR A 172 13.02 -6.06 -7.58
N PRO A 173 12.91 -5.03 -6.72
CA PRO A 173 11.99 -5.07 -5.59
C PRO A 173 10.53 -5.09 -6.04
N ASP A 174 9.77 -6.04 -5.52
CA ASP A 174 8.32 -6.17 -5.71
C ASP A 174 7.53 -5.29 -4.76
N LEU A 175 6.24 -5.10 -5.07
CA LEU A 175 5.29 -4.42 -4.20
C LEU A 175 4.23 -5.38 -3.67
N LEU A 176 4.07 -5.43 -2.35
CA LEU A 176 2.97 -6.09 -1.68
C LEU A 176 1.90 -5.05 -1.32
N ILE A 177 0.69 -5.25 -1.86
CA ILE A 177 -0.46 -4.35 -1.67
C ILE A 177 -1.66 -5.15 -1.15
N TYR A 178 -2.35 -4.63 -0.14
CA TYR A 178 -3.70 -5.09 0.19
C TYR A 178 -4.72 -4.25 -0.57
N ALA A 179 -5.60 -4.92 -1.32
CA ALA A 179 -6.72 -4.28 -1.98
C ALA A 179 -8.05 -4.91 -1.57
N HIS A 180 -9.07 -4.07 -1.45
CA HIS A 180 -10.35 -4.41 -0.84
C HIS A 180 -11.55 -3.96 -1.67
N VAL A 181 -12.68 -4.63 -1.45
CA VAL A 181 -13.97 -4.32 -2.07
C VAL A 181 -14.72 -3.32 -1.21
N GLY A 182 -14.68 -2.04 -1.57
CA GLY A 182 -15.39 -0.98 -0.84
C GLY A 182 -15.07 -0.95 0.66
N LEU A 183 -15.94 -0.40 1.50
CA LEU A 183 -15.73 -0.29 2.97
C LEU A 183 -16.66 -1.22 3.77
N THR A 184 -17.16 -2.29 3.15
CA THR A 184 -18.24 -3.14 3.67
C THR A 184 -17.76 -4.29 4.58
N GLY A 185 -16.45 -4.39 4.84
CA GLY A 185 -15.87 -5.47 5.64
C GLY A 185 -15.71 -6.78 4.86
N ASP A 186 -15.80 -6.72 3.53
CA ASP A 186 -15.44 -7.82 2.65
C ASP A 186 -13.95 -8.19 2.82
N PRO A 187 -13.59 -9.47 2.64
CA PRO A 187 -12.20 -9.91 2.81
C PRO A 187 -11.29 -9.14 1.85
N GLU A 188 -10.13 -8.72 2.35
CA GLU A 188 -9.10 -8.15 1.48
C GLU A 188 -8.34 -9.25 0.76
N ARG A 189 -7.76 -8.86 -0.37
CA ARG A 189 -6.84 -9.69 -1.13
C ARG A 189 -5.46 -9.03 -1.11
N MET A 190 -4.45 -9.86 -0.88
CA MET A 190 -3.05 -9.46 -1.03
C MET A 190 -2.62 -9.68 -2.48
N PHE A 191 -1.95 -8.70 -3.05
CA PHE A 191 -1.35 -8.75 -4.37
C PHE A 191 0.15 -8.52 -4.25
N VAL A 192 0.94 -9.31 -4.97
CA VAL A 192 2.36 -9.04 -5.21
C VAL A 192 2.50 -8.58 -6.66
N LEU A 193 3.01 -7.37 -6.83
CA LEU A 193 3.22 -6.72 -8.12
C LEU A 193 4.71 -6.63 -8.43
N ASP A 194 5.04 -6.90 -9.67
CA ASP A 194 6.34 -6.68 -10.28
C ASP A 194 6.73 -5.20 -10.16
N GLY A 195 7.88 -4.92 -9.55
CA GLY A 195 8.34 -3.54 -9.33
C GLY A 195 8.68 -2.77 -10.59
N ALA A 196 9.12 -3.47 -11.64
CA ALA A 196 9.50 -2.84 -12.90
C ALA A 196 8.28 -2.43 -13.74
N THR A 197 7.21 -3.20 -13.69
CA THR A 197 6.09 -3.16 -14.65
C THR A 197 4.72 -2.94 -14.04
N GLY A 198 4.55 -3.19 -12.74
CA GLY A 198 3.25 -3.18 -12.05
C GLY A 198 2.37 -4.39 -12.38
N ALA A 199 2.89 -5.41 -13.07
CA ALA A 199 2.17 -6.64 -13.38
C ALA A 199 1.96 -7.47 -12.11
N VAL A 200 0.83 -8.18 -12.01
CA VAL A 200 0.59 -9.09 -10.88
C VAL A 200 1.44 -10.35 -11.07
N HIS A 201 2.34 -10.65 -10.11
CA HIS A 201 3.01 -11.95 -10.05
C HIS A 201 2.07 -13.02 -9.49
N TRP A 202 1.49 -12.77 -8.31
CA TRP A 202 0.48 -13.61 -7.68
C TRP A 202 -0.39 -12.82 -6.70
N ASP A 203 -1.50 -13.44 -6.32
CA ASP A 203 -2.42 -12.95 -5.31
C ASP A 203 -2.73 -14.02 -4.26
N TYR A 204 -3.18 -13.57 -3.09
CA TYR A 204 -3.52 -14.46 -1.98
C TYR A 204 -4.77 -13.97 -1.24
N ASP A 205 -5.71 -14.89 -1.03
CA ASP A 205 -6.93 -14.70 -0.26
C ASP A 205 -6.76 -15.33 1.13
N GLY A 206 -6.26 -14.52 2.07
CA GLY A 206 -6.02 -14.92 3.45
C GLY A 206 -7.16 -14.60 4.42
N GLY A 207 -8.29 -14.06 3.92
CA GLY A 207 -9.36 -13.58 4.78
C GLY A 207 -8.97 -12.35 5.62
N PHE A 208 -8.06 -11.53 5.12
CA PHE A 208 -7.57 -10.32 5.79
C PHE A 208 -8.69 -9.27 5.93
N ARG A 209 -8.44 -8.31 6.80
CA ARG A 209 -9.33 -7.17 7.04
C ARG A 209 -8.56 -5.89 6.77
N PHE A 210 -9.20 -4.99 6.05
CA PHE A 210 -9.22 -3.55 6.22
C PHE A 210 -8.06 -2.82 6.92
N SER A 211 -8.03 -3.13 8.21
CA SER A 211 -7.33 -2.45 9.27
C SER A 211 -6.04 -3.17 9.66
N GLN A 212 -5.69 -4.26 8.99
CA GLN A 212 -4.48 -5.03 9.21
C GLN A 212 -3.38 -4.47 8.32
N VAL A 213 -2.30 -4.01 8.94
CA VAL A 213 -1.11 -3.57 8.21
C VAL A 213 -0.13 -4.74 8.19
N PRO A 214 0.25 -5.26 7.02
CA PRO A 214 1.20 -6.36 6.95
C PRO A 214 2.60 -5.92 7.40
N ALA A 215 3.41 -6.90 7.77
CA ALA A 215 4.85 -6.77 7.91
C ALA A 215 5.50 -7.91 7.14
N ILE A 216 6.64 -7.65 6.53
CA ILE A 216 7.45 -8.63 5.81
C ILE A 216 8.83 -8.70 6.45
N GLY A 217 9.40 -9.90 6.47
CA GLY A 217 10.76 -10.14 6.92
C GLY A 217 11.20 -11.56 6.61
N ASP A 218 12.50 -11.73 6.40
CA ASP A 218 13.21 -13.01 6.47
C ASP A 218 13.34 -13.39 7.96
N LEU A 219 12.73 -14.50 8.39
CA LEU A 219 12.51 -14.83 9.80
C LEU A 219 13.26 -16.07 10.30
N ASP A 220 13.91 -16.81 9.41
CA ASP A 220 14.59 -18.08 9.71
C ASP A 220 16.10 -18.07 9.40
#